data_AF-A0A3G8YKC1-F1
#
_entry.id   AF-A0A3G8YKC1-F1
#
_cell.length_a   1.000
_cell.length_b   1.000
_cell.length_c   1.000
_cell.angle_alpha   90.00
_cell.angle_beta   90.00
_cell.angle_gamma   90.00
#
_symmetry.space_group_name_H-M   'P 1'
#
loop_
_entity.id
_entity.type
_entity.pdbx_description
1 polymer ?
#
loop_
_entity_poly.entity_id
_entity_poly.type
_entity_poly.pdbx_seq_one_letter_code
_entity_poly.pdbx_strand_id
1 'polypeptide(L)'
;MLETSVEDFVSRFEADAAEGQLYPQPEGSPLMEFVSGGRTLYLFDRTGPYTAKPGAARVIVHGTFARFAKLPSVPEPLTKLAAVGISGMEGVGQITRLASRFTVVVQARLPLVLSSFTPLPELEAGEWLSFETQPPLHGFLAH
;
A
#
# COMPACT_ATOMS: atom_id res chain seq x y z
N MET A 1 -11.16 5.00 -18.77
CA MET A 1 -12.25 5.20 -17.79
C MET A 1 -11.63 5.96 -16.63
N LEU A 2 -11.75 7.29 -16.68
CA LEU A 2 -11.59 8.22 -15.56
C LEU A 2 -13.06 8.40 -15.11
N GLU A 3 -13.54 8.04 -13.93
CA GLU A 3 -13.02 8.20 -12.58
C GLU A 3 -13.47 6.97 -11.76
N THR A 4 -12.56 6.29 -11.05
CA THR A 4 -12.94 5.24 -10.09
C THR A 4 -13.26 5.90 -8.76
N SER A 5 -14.45 5.64 -8.21
CA SER A 5 -14.84 6.11 -6.89
C SER A 5 -13.96 5.48 -5.80
N VAL A 6 -14.05 5.99 -4.57
CA VAL A 6 -13.38 5.38 -3.41
C VAL A 6 -13.91 3.97 -3.19
N GLU A 7 -15.22 3.79 -3.35
CA GLU A 7 -15.93 2.53 -3.18
C GLU A 7 -15.48 1.49 -4.21
N ASP A 8 -15.34 1.90 -5.48
CA ASP A 8 -14.84 1.03 -6.55
C ASP A 8 -13.40 0.59 -6.28
N PHE A 9 -12.57 1.52 -5.76
CA PHE A 9 -11.20 1.21 -5.38
C PHE A 9 -11.15 0.20 -4.23
N VAL A 10 -11.93 0.44 -3.16
CA VAL A 10 -12.00 -0.47 -2.00
C VAL A 10 -12.48 -1.85 -2.44
N SER A 11 -13.60 -1.93 -3.17
CA SER A 11 -14.15 -3.19 -3.68
C SER A 11 -13.13 -4.00 -4.48
N ARG A 12 -12.30 -3.33 -5.28
CA ARG A 12 -11.28 -3.98 -6.13
C ARG A 12 -10.07 -4.52 -5.37
N PHE A 13 -9.73 -3.94 -4.22
CA PHE A 13 -8.50 -4.23 -3.47
C PHE A 13 -8.76 -4.73 -2.04
N GLU A 14 -10.01 -4.98 -1.65
CA GLU A 14 -10.39 -5.48 -0.34
C GLU A 14 -9.69 -6.79 0.05
N ALA A 15 -9.48 -7.69 -0.92
CA ALA A 15 -8.73 -8.94 -0.71
C ALA A 15 -7.23 -8.71 -0.47
N ASP A 16 -6.71 -7.54 -0.88
CA ASP A 16 -5.31 -7.13 -0.74
C ASP A 16 -5.11 -6.20 0.48
N ALA A 17 -6.10 -6.08 1.38
CA ALA A 17 -6.00 -5.25 2.57
C ALA A 17 -5.03 -5.86 3.60
N ALA A 18 -4.17 -5.02 4.18
CA ALA A 18 -3.31 -5.40 5.29
C ALA A 18 -4.12 -5.46 6.60
N GLU A 19 -3.92 -6.52 7.37
CA GLU A 19 -4.46 -6.62 8.74
C GLU A 19 -3.53 -5.94 9.74
N GLY A 20 -4.09 -5.22 10.69
CA GLY A 20 -3.30 -4.53 11.70
C GLY A 20 -4.12 -3.78 12.74
N GLN A 21 -3.46 -2.88 13.44
CA GLN A 21 -4.04 -2.06 14.50
C GLN A 21 -4.05 -0.59 14.07
N LEU A 22 -5.24 0.01 14.04
CA LEU A 22 -5.41 1.45 13.90
C LEU A 22 -5.34 2.10 15.29
N TYR A 23 -4.49 3.11 15.44
CA TYR A 23 -4.35 3.86 16.68
C TYR A 23 -5.36 5.01 16.79
N PRO A 24 -5.67 5.47 18.01
CA PRO A 24 -6.48 6.67 18.21
C PRO A 24 -5.88 7.88 17.50
N GLN A 25 -6.73 8.66 16.85
CA GLN A 25 -6.38 9.90 16.18
C GLN A 25 -7.28 11.05 16.65
N PRO A 26 -6.82 12.30 16.62
CA PRO A 26 -7.68 13.46 16.84
C PRO A 26 -8.89 13.43 15.90
N GLU A 27 -10.04 13.87 16.40
CA GLU A 27 -11.26 13.98 15.59
C GLU A 27 -11.00 14.84 14.34
N GLY A 28 -11.44 14.36 13.17
CA GLY A 28 -11.23 15.05 11.90
C GLY A 28 -9.81 14.96 11.34
N SER A 29 -8.90 14.20 11.95
CA SER A 29 -7.56 13.97 11.41
C SER A 29 -7.63 13.32 10.01
N PRO A 30 -6.94 13.88 8.99
CA PRO A 30 -6.81 13.24 7.69
C PRO A 30 -5.70 12.17 7.69
N LEU A 31 -5.04 11.95 8.82
CA LEU A 31 -3.96 10.97 8.98
C LEU A 31 -4.39 9.85 9.90
N MET A 32 -4.17 8.62 9.43
CA MET A 32 -4.31 7.36 10.14
C MET A 32 -2.95 6.81 10.55
N GLU A 33 -2.78 6.51 11.84
CA GLU A 33 -1.65 5.74 12.33
C GLU A 33 -2.01 4.26 12.38
N PHE A 34 -1.43 3.47 11.48
CA PHE A 34 -1.74 2.06 11.28
C PHE A 34 -0.50 1.19 11.47
N VAL A 35 -0.58 0.20 12.34
CA VAL A 35 0.50 -0.75 12.61
C VAL A 35 0.19 -2.11 11.99
N SER A 36 1.05 -2.54 11.06
CA SER A 36 0.96 -3.85 10.40
C SER A 36 2.34 -4.32 9.94
N GLY A 37 2.54 -5.63 9.82
CA GLY A 37 3.81 -6.19 9.32
C GLY A 37 5.05 -5.77 10.12
N GLY A 38 4.89 -5.42 11.41
CA GLY A 38 5.97 -4.89 12.27
C GLY A 38 6.39 -3.45 11.96
N ARG A 39 5.54 -2.67 11.27
CA ARG A 39 5.76 -1.27 10.88
C ARG A 39 4.61 -0.38 11.31
N THR A 40 4.95 0.86 11.70
CA THR A 40 3.99 1.95 11.86
C THR A 40 3.94 2.74 10.55
N LEU A 41 2.74 2.93 10.02
CA LEU A 41 2.48 3.66 8.78
C LEU A 41 1.61 4.87 9.09
N TYR A 42 2.00 6.03 8.56
CA TYR A 42 1.20 7.25 8.56
C TYR A 42 0.53 7.41 7.20
N LEU A 43 -0.76 7.07 7.16
CA LEU A 43 -1.56 6.98 5.94
C LEU A 43 -2.50 8.17 5.84
N PHE A 44 -2.61 8.77 4.67
CA PHE A 44 -3.64 9.75 4.38
C PHE A 44 -4.98 9.05 4.18
N ASP A 45 -5.96 9.34 5.02
CA ASP A 45 -7.29 8.71 5.02
C ASP A 45 -8.09 9.10 3.78
N ARG A 46 -8.51 8.08 3.02
CA ARG A 46 -9.35 8.24 1.83
C ARG A 46 -10.77 7.71 2.01
N THR A 47 -11.11 7.12 3.17
CA THR A 47 -12.45 6.61 3.50
C THR A 47 -13.35 7.58 4.24
N GLY A 48 -12.77 8.68 4.73
CA GLY A 48 -13.50 9.76 5.36
C GLY A 48 -13.36 9.78 6.89
N PRO A 49 -13.46 10.98 7.49
CA PRO A 49 -12.91 11.29 8.82
C PRO A 49 -13.57 10.56 10.00
N TYR A 50 -14.70 9.88 9.79
CA TYR A 50 -15.48 9.23 10.85
C TYR A 50 -15.62 7.71 10.66
N THR A 51 -15.10 7.17 9.55
CA THR A 51 -15.19 5.73 9.24
C THR A 51 -14.14 4.95 10.03
N ALA A 52 -12.96 5.53 10.21
CA ALA A 52 -11.83 4.93 10.88
C ALA A 52 -12.03 4.89 12.40
N LYS A 53 -12.31 3.68 12.93
CA LYS A 53 -12.42 3.44 14.37
C LYS A 53 -11.11 2.83 14.91
N PRO A 54 -10.57 3.33 16.03
CA PRO A 54 -9.40 2.72 16.65
C PRO A 54 -9.68 1.26 16.99
N GLY A 55 -8.71 0.37 16.77
CA GLY A 55 -8.90 -1.07 16.93
C GLY A 55 -8.24 -1.90 15.85
N ALA A 56 -8.52 -3.20 15.87
CA ALA A 56 -8.18 -4.09 14.77
C ALA A 56 -8.88 -3.61 13.49
N ALA A 57 -8.13 -3.51 12.40
CA ALA A 57 -8.61 -3.00 11.13
C ALA A 57 -7.96 -3.72 9.94
N ARG A 58 -8.67 -3.72 8.82
CA ARG A 58 -8.15 -4.10 7.50
C ARG A 58 -7.99 -2.84 6.67
N VAL A 59 -6.76 -2.53 6.25
CA VAL A 59 -6.43 -1.30 5.53
C VAL A 59 -5.72 -1.62 4.23
N ILE A 60 -6.29 -1.19 3.12
CA ILE A 60 -5.63 -1.16 1.82
C ILE A 60 -4.62 -0.02 1.87
N VAL A 61 -3.33 -0.37 1.86
CA VAL A 61 -2.23 0.58 1.84
C VAL A 61 -1.84 0.84 0.39
N HIS A 62 -2.11 2.06 -0.08
CA HIS A 62 -1.87 2.47 -1.46
C HIS A 62 -0.71 3.47 -1.54
N GLY A 63 0.20 3.24 -2.48
CA GLY A 63 1.32 4.13 -2.75
C GLY A 63 1.55 4.33 -4.25
N THR A 64 2.19 5.44 -4.59
CA THR A 64 2.64 5.69 -5.96
C THR A 64 4.14 5.51 -6.05
N PHE A 65 4.63 4.78 -7.05
CA PHE A 65 6.05 4.60 -7.28
C PHE A 65 6.75 5.95 -7.49
N ALA A 66 7.82 6.19 -6.73
CA ALA A 66 8.85 7.17 -7.03
C ALA A 66 9.94 6.54 -7.91
N ARG A 67 10.38 5.33 -7.55
CA ARG A 67 11.30 4.49 -8.32
C ARG A 67 11.02 3.02 -8.06
N PHE A 68 11.36 2.17 -9.02
CA PHE A 68 11.35 0.72 -8.82
C PHE A 68 12.34 0.05 -9.78
N ALA A 69 12.72 -1.18 -9.45
CA ALA A 69 13.53 -2.04 -10.32
C ALA A 69 13.10 -3.50 -10.13
N LYS A 70 13.07 -4.26 -11.22
CA LYS A 70 12.93 -5.72 -11.17
C LYS A 70 14.16 -6.36 -10.56
N LEU A 71 13.95 -7.40 -9.77
CA LEU A 71 15.02 -8.21 -9.20
C LEU A 71 15.02 -9.60 -9.85
N PRO A 72 16.16 -10.05 -10.41
CA PRO A 72 16.23 -11.27 -11.23
C PRO A 72 16.06 -12.58 -10.45
N SER A 73 16.43 -12.62 -9.17
CA SER A 73 16.02 -13.63 -8.20
C SER A 73 16.32 -13.13 -6.80
N VAL A 74 15.53 -13.53 -5.81
CA VAL A 74 15.71 -13.10 -4.42
C VAL A 74 15.63 -14.33 -3.50
N PRO A 75 16.74 -14.72 -2.83
CA PRO A 75 16.70 -15.69 -1.75
C PRO A 75 16.13 -15.04 -0.47
N GLU A 76 15.39 -15.79 0.33
CA GLU A 76 14.87 -15.28 1.60
C GLU A 76 15.98 -14.98 2.64
N PRO A 77 15.74 -14.02 3.58
CA PRO A 77 14.59 -13.13 3.65
C PRO A 77 15.01 -11.70 3.26
N LEU A 78 14.93 -11.37 1.97
CA LEU A 78 15.19 -10.01 1.48
C LEU A 78 13.96 -9.10 1.59
N THR A 79 12.81 -9.61 2.07
CA THR A 79 11.59 -8.84 2.29
C THR A 79 11.83 -7.70 3.27
N LYS A 80 11.77 -6.48 2.75
CA LYS A 80 12.05 -5.25 3.47
C LYS A 80 10.94 -4.24 3.20
N LEU A 81 10.66 -3.47 4.22
CA LEU A 81 9.82 -2.29 4.13
C LEU A 81 10.32 -1.33 5.20
N ALA A 82 10.61 -0.08 4.85
CA ALA A 82 11.11 0.94 5.78
C ALA A 82 10.58 2.31 5.39
N ALA A 83 10.34 3.16 6.39
CA ALA A 83 9.87 4.52 6.16
C ALA A 83 11.00 5.40 5.64
N VAL A 84 10.69 6.22 4.63
CA VAL A 84 11.55 7.25 4.06
C VAL A 84 10.85 8.59 4.22
N GLY A 85 11.39 9.45 5.08
CA GLY A 85 10.76 10.73 5.42
C GLY A 85 9.46 10.56 6.20
N ILE A 86 8.44 11.37 5.88
CA ILE A 86 7.22 11.51 6.70
C ILE A 86 6.12 10.51 6.33
N SER A 87 6.06 10.06 5.06
CA SER A 87 5.03 9.12 4.56
C SER A 87 5.47 8.38 3.28
N GLY A 88 6.76 8.41 2.95
CA GLY A 88 7.32 7.59 1.88
C GLY A 88 7.76 6.23 2.43
N MET A 89 7.80 5.21 1.57
CA MET A 89 8.29 3.89 1.91
C MET A 89 9.30 3.42 0.88
N GLU A 90 10.36 2.76 1.33
CA GLU A 90 11.22 1.92 0.50
C GLU A 90 11.01 0.45 0.87
N GLY A 91 11.12 -0.44 -0.11
CA GLY A 91 10.92 -1.85 0.16
C GLY A 91 11.40 -2.78 -0.93
N VAL A 92 11.41 -4.05 -0.56
CA VAL A 92 11.64 -5.19 -1.45
C VAL A 92 10.56 -6.21 -1.17
N GLY A 93 9.83 -6.63 -2.21
CA GLY A 93 8.74 -7.56 -2.08
C GLY A 93 8.40 -8.28 -3.37
N GLN A 94 7.58 -9.32 -3.25
CA GLN A 94 7.12 -10.12 -4.38
C GLN A 94 5.80 -9.57 -4.91
N ILE A 95 5.65 -9.52 -6.23
CA ILE A 95 4.39 -9.19 -6.89
C ILE A 95 3.43 -10.35 -6.67
N THR A 96 2.32 -10.11 -5.97
CA THR A 96 1.28 -11.13 -5.78
C THR A 96 0.22 -11.06 -6.87
N ARG A 97 -0.03 -9.85 -7.39
CA ARG A 97 -1.08 -9.62 -8.39
C ARG A 97 -0.78 -8.43 -9.29
N LEU A 98 -1.04 -8.59 -10.58
CA LEU A 98 -1.11 -7.48 -11.54
C LEU A 98 -2.56 -7.00 -11.62
N ALA A 99 -2.84 -5.80 -11.13
CA ALA A 99 -4.20 -5.28 -11.15
C ALA A 99 -4.52 -4.58 -12.48
N SER A 100 -3.55 -3.90 -13.08
CA SER A 100 -3.64 -3.27 -14.40
C SER A 100 -2.24 -2.97 -14.94
N ARG A 101 -2.16 -2.37 -16.15
CA ARG A 101 -0.90 -1.84 -16.69
C ARG A 101 -0.27 -0.69 -15.87
N PHE A 102 -0.95 -0.21 -14.83
CA PHE A 102 -0.48 0.89 -13.97
C PHE A 102 -0.39 0.52 -12.50
N THR A 103 -0.96 -0.61 -12.08
CA THR A 103 -1.09 -0.96 -10.66
C THR A 103 -0.78 -2.42 -10.43
N VAL A 104 0.05 -2.68 -9.43
CA VAL A 104 0.41 -4.02 -8.96
C VAL A 104 0.24 -4.11 -7.45
N VAL A 105 0.06 -5.32 -6.95
CA VAL A 105 0.06 -5.63 -5.52
C VAL A 105 1.37 -6.30 -5.19
N VAL A 106 2.06 -5.78 -4.18
CA VAL A 106 3.38 -6.26 -3.74
C VAL A 106 3.30 -6.67 -2.27
N GLN A 107 3.72 -7.90 -1.97
CA GLN A 107 3.89 -8.39 -0.60
C GLN A 107 5.28 -8.00 -0.10
N ALA A 108 5.35 -6.96 0.74
CA ALA A 108 6.57 -6.46 1.35
C ALA A 108 6.36 -6.24 2.86
N ARG A 109 6.44 -7.31 3.65
CA ARG A 109 6.00 -7.41 5.08
C ARG A 109 4.49 -7.29 5.28
N LEU A 110 3.83 -6.45 4.50
CA LEU A 110 2.38 -6.38 4.33
C LEU A 110 2.03 -6.22 2.84
N PRO A 111 0.78 -6.48 2.44
CA PRO A 111 0.30 -6.15 1.10
C PRO A 111 0.33 -4.64 0.86
N LEU A 112 0.85 -4.24 -0.30
CA LEU A 112 0.87 -2.86 -0.77
C LEU A 112 0.28 -2.79 -2.17
N VAL A 113 -0.69 -1.91 -2.39
CA VAL A 113 -1.19 -1.57 -3.73
C VAL A 113 -0.33 -0.44 -4.27
N LEU A 114 0.50 -0.72 -5.26
CA LEU A 114 1.45 0.24 -5.81
C LEU A 114 1.07 0.63 -7.24
N SER A 115 0.94 1.93 -7.47
CA SER A 115 0.57 2.51 -8.76
C SER A 115 1.68 3.33 -9.39
N SER A 116 1.66 3.49 -10.70
CA SER A 116 2.53 4.38 -11.46
C SER A 116 1.69 5.33 -12.33
N PHE A 117 2.17 6.57 -12.50
CA PHE A 117 1.57 7.53 -13.45
C PHE A 117 1.86 7.17 -14.91
N THR A 118 2.84 6.31 -15.16
CA THR A 118 3.20 5.79 -16.48
C THR A 118 2.98 4.28 -16.53
N PRO A 119 2.72 3.70 -17.72
CA PRO A 119 2.55 2.25 -17.83
C PRO A 119 3.77 1.53 -17.26
N LEU A 120 3.52 0.53 -16.42
CA LEU A 120 4.55 -0.33 -15.90
C LEU A 120 5.13 -1.16 -17.06
N PRO A 121 6.43 -1.53 -17.01
CA PRO A 121 6.96 -2.54 -17.92
C PRO A 121 6.19 -3.84 -17.75
N GLU A 122 6.38 -4.79 -18.67
CA GLU A 122 5.84 -6.14 -18.48
C GLU A 122 6.35 -6.68 -17.15
N LEU A 123 5.43 -7.03 -16.26
CA LEU A 123 5.68 -7.59 -14.93
C LEU A 123 4.85 -8.87 -14.82
N GLU A 124 5.30 -9.80 -13.99
CA GLU A 124 4.58 -11.06 -13.73
C GLU A 124 4.38 -11.28 -12.23
N ALA A 125 3.27 -11.93 -11.88
CA ALA A 125 3.07 -12.39 -10.51
C ALA A 125 4.16 -13.42 -10.17
N GLY A 126 4.74 -13.30 -8.98
CA GLY A 126 5.89 -14.08 -8.53
C GLY A 126 7.24 -13.38 -8.73
N GLU A 127 7.32 -12.36 -9.59
CA GLU A 127 8.53 -11.53 -9.71
C GLU A 127 8.77 -10.67 -8.47
N TRP A 128 10.01 -10.25 -8.27
CA TRP A 128 10.40 -9.39 -7.15
C TRP A 128 10.72 -7.97 -7.61
N LEU A 129 10.34 -7.01 -6.79
CA LEU A 129 10.62 -5.59 -6.99
C LEU A 129 11.35 -5.01 -5.79
N SER A 130 12.36 -4.18 -6.04
CA SER A 130 12.73 -3.10 -5.12
C SER A 130 11.98 -1.84 -5.52
N PHE A 131 11.49 -1.08 -4.55
CA PHE A 131 10.70 0.11 -4.83
C PHE A 131 10.91 1.20 -3.79
N GLU A 132 10.53 2.41 -4.19
CA GLU A 132 10.26 3.52 -3.30
C GLU A 132 8.97 4.22 -3.70
N THR A 133 8.25 4.76 -2.73
CA THR A 133 6.99 5.47 -2.95
C THR A 133 7.15 6.98 -2.80
N GLN A 134 6.36 7.73 -3.55
CA GLN A 134 6.12 9.14 -3.28
C GLN A 134 5.23 9.27 -2.04
N PRO A 135 5.50 10.24 -1.14
CA PRO A 135 4.54 10.59 -0.11
C PRO A 135 3.36 11.40 -0.71
N PRO A 136 2.16 11.32 -0.11
CA PRO A 136 1.80 10.45 1.00
C PRO A 136 1.44 9.03 0.54
N LEU A 137 1.62 8.05 1.42
CA LEU A 137 0.83 6.82 1.33
C LEU A 137 -0.63 7.11 1.68
N HIS A 138 -1.54 6.43 1.00
CA HIS A 138 -2.97 6.51 1.23
C HIS A 138 -3.48 5.26 1.92
N GLY A 139 -4.44 5.42 2.82
CA GLY A 139 -5.11 4.32 3.50
C GLY A 139 -6.59 4.28 3.12
N PHE A 140 -7.07 3.08 2.81
CA PHE A 140 -8.49 2.81 2.62
C PHE A 140 -8.94 1.68 3.53
N LEU A 141 -9.96 1.89 4.36
CA LEU A 141 -10.56 0.81 5.15
C LEU A 141 -11.27 -0.18 4.23
N ALA A 142 -10.98 -1.45 4.44
CA ALA A 142 -11.69 -2.58 3.86
C ALA A 142 -12.77 -3.08 4.82
N HIS A 143 -13.84 -3.69 4.29
CA HIS A 143 -14.96 -4.20 5.08
C HIS A 143 -14.80 -5.70 5.40
#